data_AF-A0A1V9EPI0-F1
#
_entry.id   AF-A0A1V9EPI0-F1
#
_cell.length_a   1.000
_cell.length_b   1.000
_cell.length_c   1.000
_cell.angle_alpha   90.00
_cell.angle_beta   90.00
_cell.angle_gamma   90.00
#
_symmetry.space_group_name_H-M   'P 1'
#
loop_
_entity.id
_entity.type
_entity.pdbx_description
1 polymer ?
#
loop_
_entity_poly.entity_id
_entity_poly.type
_entity_poly.pdbx_seq_one_letter_code
_entity_poly.pdbx_strand_id
1 'polypeptide(L)'
;MTTRYLNIKFSTKKNSKLQVLKVKESLRDFDLESCKIIAQWLSNHIKLLQADEKAFKITLEDMGLSNRAYNVIKKNGIDTIHQLHKLSLNEDNIKVLVGAGPLVSAEILRTMRALQNKYILKEVR
;
A
#
# COMPACT_ATOMS: atom_id res chain seq x y z
N MET A 1 -6.11 19.90 -67.59
CA MET A 1 -5.60 18.53 -67.38
C MET A 1 -4.08 18.56 -67.41
N THR A 2 -3.40 18.35 -66.28
CA THR A 2 -2.14 17.59 -66.19
C THR A 2 -1.72 17.43 -64.72
N THR A 3 -1.50 16.18 -64.35
CA THR A 3 -1.22 15.62 -63.03
C THR A 3 0.27 15.76 -62.68
N ARG A 4 0.62 16.06 -61.41
CA ARG A 4 1.42 15.19 -60.51
C ARG A 4 2.06 15.96 -59.35
N TYR A 5 1.50 15.69 -58.17
CA TYR A 5 2.14 15.82 -56.87
C TYR A 5 3.50 15.12 -56.85
N LEU A 6 4.55 15.80 -56.38
CA LEU A 6 5.76 15.19 -55.82
C LEU A 6 6.61 16.28 -55.17
N ASN A 7 6.42 16.56 -53.87
CA ASN A 7 7.54 17.07 -53.06
C ASN A 7 7.33 16.94 -51.54
N ILE A 8 7.24 15.73 -50.99
CA ILE A 8 7.49 15.53 -49.55
C ILE A 8 8.12 14.15 -49.31
N LYS A 9 9.44 13.99 -49.54
CA LYS A 9 10.20 12.84 -49.00
C LYS A 9 11.66 13.19 -48.69
N PHE A 10 11.92 14.26 -47.93
CA PHE A 10 13.27 14.49 -47.37
C PHE A 10 13.23 15.15 -45.97
N SER A 11 12.49 14.61 -45.00
CA SER A 11 12.67 15.05 -43.60
C SER A 11 12.06 14.11 -42.54
N THR A 12 12.36 12.80 -42.58
CA THR A 12 11.89 11.89 -41.52
C THR A 12 12.99 11.02 -40.92
N LYS A 13 13.97 10.56 -41.72
CA LYS A 13 15.03 9.66 -41.22
C LYS A 13 16.04 10.28 -40.25
N LYS A 14 16.31 11.59 -40.34
CA LYS A 14 17.35 12.27 -39.54
C LYS A 14 16.90 12.57 -38.10
N ASN A 15 15.60 12.79 -37.90
CA ASN A 15 15.01 13.13 -36.59
C ASN A 15 14.89 11.89 -35.69
N SER A 16 14.48 10.74 -36.24
CA SER A 16 14.35 9.47 -35.50
C SER A 16 15.70 8.99 -34.92
N LYS A 17 16.79 9.13 -35.68
CA LYS A 17 18.13 8.73 -35.22
C LYS A 17 18.62 9.58 -34.04
N LEU A 18 18.28 10.86 -34.03
CA LEU A 18 18.63 11.80 -32.95
C LEU A 18 17.82 11.51 -31.68
N GLN A 19 16.55 11.15 -31.81
CA GLN A 19 15.72 10.75 -30.66
C GLN A 19 16.20 9.44 -30.03
N VAL A 20 16.58 8.45 -30.85
CA VAL A 20 17.15 7.18 -30.36
C VAL A 20 18.50 7.39 -29.67
N LEU A 21 19.33 8.33 -30.14
CA LEU A 21 20.59 8.68 -29.46
C LEU A 21 20.35 9.32 -28.09
N LYS A 22 19.40 10.27 -28.00
CA LYS A 22 19.04 10.92 -26.74
C LYS A 22 18.50 9.91 -25.73
N VAL A 23 17.64 8.99 -26.16
CA VAL A 23 17.14 7.91 -25.30
C VAL A 23 18.29 7.00 -24.85
N LYS A 24 19.23 6.66 -25.74
CA LYS A 24 20.42 5.87 -25.37
C LYS A 24 21.34 6.58 -24.37
N GLU A 25 21.51 7.90 -24.47
CA GLU A 25 22.29 8.69 -23.52
C GLU A 25 21.56 8.81 -22.17
N SER A 26 20.24 9.03 -22.17
CA SER A 26 19.43 9.06 -20.95
C SER A 26 19.31 7.70 -20.25
N LEU A 27 19.43 6.60 -21.01
CA LEU A 27 19.44 5.22 -20.49
C LEU A 27 20.85 4.70 -20.20
N ARG A 28 21.90 5.46 -20.49
CA ARG A 28 23.30 5.02 -20.34
C ARG A 28 23.66 4.68 -18.89
N ASP A 29 22.99 5.35 -17.96
CA ASP A 29 23.18 5.21 -16.52
C ASP A 29 22.11 4.29 -15.86
N PHE A 30 21.08 3.89 -16.61
CA PHE A 30 20.10 2.89 -16.18
C PHE A 30 20.53 1.54 -16.72
N ASP A 31 21.53 0.94 -16.07
CA ASP A 31 21.92 -0.42 -16.39
C ASP A 31 20.78 -1.40 -16.03
N LEU A 32 20.69 -2.50 -16.78
CA LEU A 32 19.64 -3.50 -16.63
C LEU A 32 19.61 -4.10 -15.21
N GLU A 33 20.75 -4.19 -14.54
CA GLU A 33 20.84 -4.70 -13.18
C GLU A 33 20.26 -3.72 -12.16
N SER A 34 20.51 -2.43 -12.32
CA SER A 34 19.86 -1.37 -11.52
C SER A 34 18.34 -1.42 -11.67
N CYS A 35 17.81 -1.63 -12.87
CA CYS A 35 16.38 -1.82 -13.09
C CYS A 35 15.84 -3.11 -12.45
N LYS A 36 16.60 -4.22 -12.49
CA LYS A 36 16.23 -5.47 -11.80
C LYS A 36 16.23 -5.31 -10.29
N ILE A 37 17.19 -4.59 -9.73
CA ILE A 37 17.25 -4.29 -8.29
C ILE A 37 16.04 -3.48 -7.86
N ILE A 38 15.69 -2.43 -8.61
CA ILE A 38 14.50 -1.61 -8.32
C ILE A 38 13.22 -2.45 -8.46
N ALA A 39 13.10 -3.25 -9.51
CA ALA A 39 11.94 -4.12 -9.71
C ALA A 39 11.81 -5.17 -8.60
N GLN A 40 12.93 -5.75 -8.16
CA GLN A 40 12.96 -6.71 -7.06
C GLN A 40 12.59 -6.05 -5.74
N TRP A 41 13.12 -4.86 -5.46
CA TRP A 41 12.77 -4.07 -4.28
C TRP A 41 11.29 -3.72 -4.26
N LEU A 42 10.74 -3.21 -5.37
CA LEU A 42 9.31 -2.92 -5.50
C LEU A 42 8.45 -4.16 -5.33
N SER A 43 8.81 -5.28 -5.95
CA SER A 43 8.09 -6.55 -5.80
C SER A 43 8.08 -7.01 -4.35
N ASN A 44 9.20 -6.94 -3.65
CA ASN A 44 9.27 -7.31 -2.23
C ASN A 44 8.44 -6.34 -1.39
N HIS A 45 8.49 -5.04 -1.67
CA HIS A 45 7.73 -4.05 -0.92
C HIS A 45 6.21 -4.22 -1.11
N ILE A 46 5.76 -4.51 -2.34
CA ILE A 46 4.36 -4.82 -2.64
C ILE A 46 3.92 -6.10 -1.92
N LYS A 47 4.77 -7.14 -1.90
CA LYS A 47 4.47 -8.39 -1.18
C LYS A 47 4.30 -8.16 0.32
N LEU A 48 5.16 -7.35 0.94
CA LEU A 48 5.03 -6.97 2.35
C LEU A 48 3.73 -6.22 2.61
N LEU A 49 3.40 -5.23 1.77
CA LEU A 49 2.13 -4.47 1.88
C LEU A 49 0.90 -5.38 1.70
N GLN A 50 0.94 -6.33 0.78
CA GLN A 50 -0.13 -7.29 0.55
C GLN A 50 -0.23 -8.37 1.64
N ALA A 51 0.90 -8.73 2.25
CA ALA A 51 0.92 -9.67 3.37
C ALA A 51 0.33 -9.03 4.63
N ASP A 52 0.65 -7.76 4.89
CA ASP A 52 -0.08 -6.93 5.86
C ASP A 52 -1.58 -6.91 5.53
N GLU A 53 -1.97 -6.63 4.28
CA GLU A 53 -3.37 -6.62 3.86
C GLU A 53 -4.08 -7.98 4.06
N LYS A 54 -3.39 -9.11 3.82
CA LYS A 54 -3.89 -10.46 4.10
C LYS A 54 -3.92 -10.79 5.59
N ALA A 55 -2.99 -10.28 6.39
CA ALA A 55 -3.04 -10.34 7.84
C ALA A 55 -4.27 -9.59 8.39
N PHE A 56 -4.70 -8.53 7.69
CA PHE A 56 -5.93 -7.79 7.99
C PHE A 56 -7.22 -8.43 7.46
N LYS A 57 -7.20 -9.65 6.87
CA LYS A 57 -8.41 -10.40 6.52
C LYS A 57 -9.15 -11.03 7.71
N ILE A 58 -8.59 -10.94 8.90
CA ILE A 58 -9.30 -11.30 10.14
C ILE A 58 -10.49 -10.34 10.27
N THR A 59 -11.68 -10.87 10.56
CA THR A 59 -12.84 -10.02 10.80
C THR A 59 -12.72 -9.40 12.20
N LEU A 60 -13.43 -8.29 12.47
CA LEU A 60 -13.50 -7.74 13.84
C LEU A 60 -14.02 -8.78 14.86
N GLU A 61 -14.78 -9.77 14.40
CA GLU A 61 -15.35 -10.86 15.20
C GLU A 61 -14.28 -11.85 15.63
N ASP A 62 -13.33 -12.14 14.74
CA ASP A 62 -12.24 -13.09 14.97
C ASP A 62 -11.10 -12.52 15.86
N MET A 63 -11.21 -11.25 16.29
CA MET A 63 -10.23 -10.61 17.19
C MET A 63 -10.32 -11.11 18.63
N GLY A 64 -11.35 -11.88 18.99
CA GLY A 64 -11.56 -12.37 20.36
C GLY A 64 -11.88 -11.26 21.36
N LEU A 65 -12.48 -10.17 20.88
CA LEU A 65 -12.97 -9.08 21.72
C LEU A 65 -14.24 -9.50 22.48
N SER A 66 -14.44 -8.94 23.66
CA SER A 66 -15.71 -9.05 24.36
C SER A 66 -16.84 -8.45 23.52
N ASN A 67 -18.05 -8.99 23.66
CA ASN A 67 -19.25 -8.47 22.98
C ASN A 67 -19.44 -6.96 23.24
N ARG A 68 -19.04 -6.47 24.42
CA ARG A 68 -19.10 -5.04 24.75
C ARG A 68 -18.11 -4.22 23.94
N ALA A 69 -16.85 -4.66 23.84
CA ALA A 69 -15.84 -3.99 23.03
C ALA A 69 -16.19 -4.03 21.53
N TYR A 70 -16.64 -5.17 21.03
CA TYR A 70 -17.13 -5.32 19.65
C TYR A 70 -18.29 -4.36 19.35
N ASN A 71 -19.29 -4.29 20.23
CA ASN A 71 -20.43 -3.40 20.05
C ASN A 71 -20.05 -1.92 20.12
N VAL A 72 -19.07 -1.54 20.96
CA VAL A 72 -18.53 -0.18 21.00
C VAL A 72 -17.86 0.17 19.67
N ILE A 73 -17.03 -0.72 19.13
CA ILE A 73 -16.36 -0.54 17.83
C ILE A 73 -17.40 -0.36 16.72
N LYS A 74 -18.36 -1.27 16.61
CA LYS A 74 -19.44 -1.20 15.61
C LYS A 74 -20.31 0.05 15.75
N LYS A 75 -20.68 0.44 16.97
CA LYS A 75 -21.49 1.64 17.25
C LYS A 75 -20.78 2.92 16.80
N ASN A 76 -19.46 2.94 16.79
CA ASN A 76 -18.66 4.08 16.34
C ASN A 76 -18.30 3.99 14.84
N GLY A 77 -18.95 3.10 14.07
CA GLY A 77 -18.78 3.01 12.61
C GLY A 77 -17.44 2.43 12.17
N ILE A 78 -16.79 1.65 13.05
CA ILE A 78 -15.54 0.97 12.74
C ILE A 78 -15.91 -0.44 12.29
N ASP A 79 -15.78 -0.70 10.98
CA ASP A 79 -16.18 -1.96 10.37
C ASP A 79 -15.01 -2.86 10.01
N THR A 80 -13.80 -2.31 10.01
CA THR A 80 -12.58 -3.01 9.60
C THR A 80 -11.48 -2.89 10.65
N ILE A 81 -10.62 -3.92 10.71
CA ILE A 81 -9.42 -3.87 11.55
C ILE A 81 -8.49 -2.72 11.12
N HIS A 82 -8.42 -2.39 9.83
CA HIS A 82 -7.60 -1.28 9.35
C HIS A 82 -8.04 0.07 9.94
N GLN A 83 -9.35 0.33 9.99
CA GLN A 83 -9.89 1.54 10.64
C GLN A 83 -9.57 1.55 12.14
N LEU A 84 -9.74 0.41 12.81
CA LEU A 84 -9.40 0.27 14.23
C LEU A 84 -7.91 0.47 14.48
N HIS A 85 -7.06 -0.05 13.59
CA HIS A 85 -5.61 0.10 13.63
C HIS A 85 -5.21 1.58 13.53
N LYS A 86 -5.74 2.28 12.53
CA LYS A 86 -5.49 3.72 12.33
C LYS A 86 -5.90 4.54 13.55
N LEU A 87 -7.01 4.19 14.21
CA LEU A 87 -7.41 4.82 15.46
C LEU A 87 -6.46 4.47 16.61
N SER A 88 -6.07 3.20 16.74
CA SER A 88 -5.18 2.72 17.81
C SER A 88 -3.77 3.28 17.78
N LEU A 89 -3.33 3.87 16.65
CA LEU A 89 -2.06 4.59 16.55
C LEU A 89 -1.98 5.78 17.53
N ASN A 90 -3.13 6.35 17.90
CA ASN A 90 -3.22 7.33 18.98
C ASN A 90 -4.22 6.82 20.01
N GLU A 91 -3.72 6.41 21.18
CA GLU A 91 -4.54 5.79 22.23
C GLU A 91 -5.69 6.68 22.72
N ASP A 92 -5.55 8.00 22.64
CA ASP A 92 -6.59 8.92 23.07
C ASP A 92 -7.82 8.86 22.16
N ASN A 93 -7.64 8.51 20.87
CA ASN A 93 -8.75 8.31 19.93
C ASN A 93 -9.63 7.12 20.33
N ILE A 94 -9.08 6.10 20.98
CA ILE A 94 -9.85 4.95 21.47
C ILE A 94 -10.61 5.32 22.75
N LYS A 95 -10.04 6.16 23.62
CA LYS A 95 -10.65 6.57 24.89
C LYS A 95 -11.87 7.47 24.71
N VAL A 96 -11.98 8.18 23.58
CA VAL A 96 -13.11 9.07 23.27
C VAL A 96 -14.26 8.38 22.55
N LEU A 97 -14.13 7.09 22.21
CA LEU A 97 -15.20 6.34 21.56
C LEU A 97 -16.44 6.28 22.46
N VAL A 98 -17.62 6.49 21.87
CA VAL A 98 -18.87 6.51 22.62
C VAL A 98 -19.13 5.12 23.20
N GLY A 99 -19.17 5.03 24.53
CA GLY A 99 -19.35 3.76 25.27
C GLY A 99 -18.06 3.02 25.60
N ALA A 100 -16.89 3.54 25.21
CA ALA A 100 -15.59 3.01 25.57
C ALA A 100 -15.18 3.49 26.97
N GLY A 101 -15.63 2.77 27.99
CA GLY A 101 -15.09 2.93 29.34
C GLY A 101 -13.63 2.46 29.42
N PRO A 102 -12.90 2.78 30.51
CA PRO A 102 -11.47 2.50 30.64
C PRO A 102 -11.09 1.03 30.38
N LEU A 103 -11.93 0.10 30.85
CA LEU A 103 -11.75 -1.34 30.66
C LEU A 103 -11.90 -1.75 29.19
N VAL A 104 -12.88 -1.19 28.49
CA VAL A 104 -13.13 -1.48 27.08
C VAL A 104 -12.01 -0.92 26.23
N SER A 105 -11.59 0.31 26.49
CA SER A 105 -10.47 0.95 25.78
C SER A 105 -9.17 0.16 25.97
N ALA A 106 -8.88 -0.27 27.21
CA ALA A 106 -7.72 -1.11 27.51
C ALA A 106 -7.77 -2.47 26.81
N GLU A 107 -8.95 -3.10 26.74
CA GLU A 107 -9.15 -4.34 26.01
C GLU A 107 -8.85 -4.17 24.52
N ILE A 108 -9.44 -3.16 23.88
CA ILE A 108 -9.25 -2.86 22.45
C ILE A 108 -7.78 -2.64 22.14
N LEU A 109 -7.09 -1.81 22.92
CA LEU A 109 -5.67 -1.51 22.72
C LEU A 109 -4.80 -2.76 22.91
N ARG A 110 -5.06 -3.56 23.95
CA ARG A 110 -4.32 -4.81 24.20
C ARG A 110 -4.48 -5.79 23.05
N THR A 111 -5.71 -5.99 22.57
CA THR A 111 -5.99 -6.90 21.45
C THR A 111 -5.35 -6.42 20.15
N MET A 112 -5.38 -5.11 19.87
CA MET A 112 -4.70 -4.53 18.71
C MET A 112 -3.18 -4.73 18.76
N ARG A 113 -2.54 -4.51 19.91
CA ARG A 113 -1.10 -4.78 20.08
C ARG A 113 -0.77 -6.26 19.90
N ALA A 114 -1.63 -7.15 20.42
CA ALA A 114 -1.43 -8.60 20.26
C ALA A 114 -1.51 -9.03 18.79
N LEU A 115 -2.43 -8.45 18.01
CA LEU A 115 -2.51 -8.69 16.57
C LEU A 115 -1.31 -8.11 15.82
N GLN A 116 -0.92 -6.86 16.10
CA GLN A 116 0.30 -6.28 15.54
C GLN A 116 1.51 -7.19 15.78
N ASN A 117 1.74 -7.66 17.02
CA ASN A 117 2.84 -8.57 17.31
C ASN A 117 2.72 -9.91 16.58
N LYS A 118 1.51 -10.47 16.44
CA LYS A 118 1.29 -11.77 15.79
C LYS A 118 1.55 -11.74 14.28
N TYR A 119 1.25 -10.62 13.62
CA TYR A 119 1.33 -10.50 12.16
C TYR A 119 2.58 -9.75 11.69
N ILE A 120 3.04 -8.71 12.41
CA ILE A 120 4.21 -7.92 12.04
C ILE A 120 5.53 -8.63 12.41
N LEU A 121 5.60 -9.39 13.52
CA LEU A 121 6.85 -10.07 13.94
C LEU A 121 7.04 -11.47 13.34
N LYS A 122 6.04 -12.03 12.64
CA LYS A 122 6.20 -13.33 11.96
C LYS A 122 6.93 -13.22 10.62
N GLU A 123 7.06 -12.02 10.04
CA GLU A 123 7.71 -11.82 8.74
C GLU A 123 9.19 -11.37 8.84
N VAL A 124 9.69 -11.06 10.04
CA VAL A 124 11.09 -10.66 10.27
C VAL A 124 11.98 -11.84 10.68
N ARG A 125 11.47 -13.08 10.64
CA ARG A 125 12.22 -14.29 11.02
C ARG A 125 12.31 -15.31 9.89
#